data_AF-A0A0A8Z4L2-F1
#
_entry.id   AF-A0A0A8Z4L2-F1
#
_cell.length_a   1.000
_cell.length_b   1.000
_cell.length_c   1.000
_cell.angle_alpha   90.00
_cell.angle_beta   90.00
_cell.angle_gamma   90.00
#
_symmetry.space_group_name_H-M   'P 1'
#
loop_
_entity.id
_entity.type
_entity.pdbx_description
1 polymer ?
#
loop_
_entity_poly.entity_id
_entity_poly.type
_entity_poly.pdbx_seq_one_letter_code
_entity_poly.pdbx_strand_id
1 'polypeptide(L)'
;MQQRFTVDELSLTGTWSQLRSGLQKPQRKGIDSLFMLVSWQLWKARNEHIFRSELTTASRLVEVIKNEAKLWITAGVRFIGSLIPGE
;
A
#
# COMPACT_ATOMS: atom_id res chain seq x y z
N MET A 1 13.54 25.48 18.61
CA MET A 1 13.68 24.74 17.35
C MET A 1 12.79 23.50 17.42
N GLN A 2 11.54 23.60 16.99
CA GLN A 2 10.70 22.42 16.72
C GLN A 2 10.71 22.25 15.21
N GLN A 3 11.36 21.20 14.71
CA GLN A 3 11.23 20.79 13.32
C GLN A 3 9.80 20.32 13.11
N ARG A 4 8.95 21.26 12.71
CA ARG A 4 7.63 21.01 12.16
C ARG A 4 7.90 20.27 10.86
N PHE A 5 7.70 18.95 10.84
CA PHE A 5 7.64 18.19 9.60
C PHE A 5 6.53 18.80 8.75
N THR A 6 6.90 19.70 7.83
CA THR A 6 5.97 20.21 6.83
C THR A 6 5.68 19.04 5.91
N VAL A 7 4.49 18.45 6.07
CA VAL A 7 3.91 17.55 5.08
C VAL A 7 3.61 18.41 3.86
N ASP A 8 4.64 18.79 3.09
CA ASP A 8 4.47 19.67 1.94
C ASP A 8 4.84 18.96 0.63
N GLU A 9 3.87 19.05 -0.28
CA GLU A 9 4.05 19.21 -1.73
C GLU A 9 4.49 18.04 -2.60
N LEU A 10 4.22 16.82 -2.17
CA LEU A 10 3.81 15.75 -3.07
C LEU A 10 2.54 15.15 -2.48
N SER A 11 1.39 15.79 -2.75
CA SER A 11 0.10 15.26 -2.31
C SER A 11 0.05 13.78 -2.69
N LEU A 12 -0.28 12.91 -1.73
CA LEU A 12 -0.44 11.48 -1.98
C LEU A 12 -1.30 11.24 -3.22
N THR A 13 -2.31 12.10 -3.45
CA THR A 13 -3.17 12.05 -4.63
C THR A 13 -2.46 12.44 -5.94
N GLY A 14 -1.51 13.37 -5.88
CA GLY A 14 -0.68 13.80 -7.01
C GLY A 14 0.30 12.72 -7.43
N THR A 15 1.10 12.20 -6.48
CA THR A 15 2.01 11.07 -6.69
C THR A 15 1.25 9.83 -7.18
N TRP A 16 0.05 9.59 -6.63
CA TRP A 16 -0.83 8.52 -7.04
C TRP A 16 -1.35 8.67 -8.47
N SER A 17 -1.69 9.88 -8.88
CA SER A 17 -2.17 10.17 -10.23
C SER A 17 -1.05 10.09 -11.26
N GLN A 18 0.16 10.55 -10.90
CA GLN A 18 1.36 10.40 -11.73
C GLN A 18 1.73 8.94 -11.95
N LEU A 19 1.74 8.12 -10.88
CA LEU A 19 2.03 6.68 -10.97
C LEU A 19 1.06 5.93 -11.90
N ARG A 20 -0.22 6.35 -11.94
CA ARG A 20 -1.26 5.74 -12.79
C ARG A 20 -1.23 6.21 -14.24
N SER A 21 -0.62 7.36 -14.54
CA SER A 21 -0.68 7.99 -15.87
C SER A 21 -0.11 7.10 -16.99
N GLY A 22 0.96 6.36 -16.72
CA GLY A 22 1.63 5.48 -17.70
C GLY A 22 1.13 4.03 -17.76
N LEU A 23 0.14 3.66 -16.92
CA LEU A 23 -0.28 2.27 -16.77
C LEU A 23 -1.50 1.93 -17.62
N GLN A 24 -1.56 0.69 -18.11
CA GLN A 24 -2.74 0.15 -18.78
C GLN A 24 -3.89 -0.07 -17.77
N LYS A 25 -5.14 -0.14 -18.24
CA LYS A 25 -6.32 -0.30 -17.37
C LYS A 25 -6.21 -1.44 -16.34
N PRO A 26 -5.68 -2.65 -16.67
CA PRO A 26 -5.51 -3.73 -15.68
C PRO A 26 -4.48 -3.39 -14.60
N GLN A 27 -3.36 -2.79 -15.00
CA GLN A 27 -2.29 -2.36 -14.10
C GLN A 27 -2.76 -1.24 -13.16
N ARG A 28 -3.57 -0.29 -13.64
CA ARG A 28 -4.20 0.73 -12.79
C ARG A 28 -5.05 0.10 -11.68
N LYS A 29 -5.86 -0.92 -12.01
CA LYS A 29 -6.66 -1.67 -11.02
C LYS A 29 -5.78 -2.42 -10.01
N GLY A 30 -4.67 -3.00 -10.46
CA GLY A 30 -3.70 -3.65 -9.58
C GLY A 30 -3.10 -2.69 -8.57
N ILE A 31 -2.66 -1.53 -9.07
CA ILE A 31 -2.13 -0.42 -8.29
C ILE A 31 -3.18 0.08 -7.29
N ASP A 32 -4.41 0.39 -7.71
CA ASP A 32 -5.53 0.78 -6.83
C ASP A 32 -5.80 -0.26 -5.72
N SER A 33 -5.77 -1.56 -6.05
CA SER A 33 -5.96 -2.63 -5.08
C SER A 33 -4.81 -2.71 -4.06
N LEU A 34 -3.56 -2.55 -4.52
CA LEU A 34 -2.38 -2.54 -3.66
C LEU A 34 -2.38 -1.32 -2.72
N PHE A 35 -2.79 -0.15 -3.22
CA PHE A 35 -2.91 1.04 -2.38
C PHE A 35 -3.95 0.88 -1.29
N MET A 36 -5.13 0.33 -1.63
CA MET A 36 -6.15 0.00 -0.64
C MET A 36 -5.61 -0.97 0.42
N LEU A 37 -4.86 -2.00 0.01
CA LEU A 37 -4.23 -2.94 0.94
C LEU A 37 -3.23 -2.24 1.87
N VAL A 38 -2.36 -1.38 1.34
CA VAL A 38 -1.40 -0.60 2.15
C VAL A 38 -2.12 0.30 3.15
N SER A 39 -3.14 1.05 2.69
CA SER A 39 -3.94 1.92 3.56
C SER A 39 -4.65 1.12 4.66
N TRP A 40 -5.20 -0.05 4.33
CA TRP A 40 -5.85 -0.94 5.29
C TRP A 40 -4.89 -1.47 6.35
N GLN A 41 -3.70 -1.94 5.95
CA GLN A 41 -2.69 -2.45 6.87
C GLN A 41 -2.15 -1.34 7.80
N LEU A 42 -1.98 -0.12 7.28
CA LEU A 42 -1.60 1.03 8.09
C LEU A 42 -2.68 1.40 9.11
N TRP A 43 -3.96 1.39 8.71
CA TRP A 43 -5.07 1.62 9.62
C TRP A 43 -5.12 0.56 10.72
N LYS A 44 -4.99 -0.73 10.38
CA LYS A 44 -4.92 -1.81 11.37
C LYS A 44 -3.73 -1.64 12.33
N ALA A 45 -2.52 -1.38 11.82
CA ALA A 45 -1.34 -1.18 12.67
C ALA A 45 -1.51 -0.02 13.65
N ARG A 46 -2.15 1.07 13.21
CA ARG A 46 -2.50 2.20 14.09
C ARG A 46 -3.52 1.81 15.15
N ASN A 47 -4.53 1.02 14.79
CA ASN A 47 -5.53 0.54 15.75
C ASN A 47 -4.93 -0.40 16.78
N GLU A 48 -4.13 -1.38 16.36
CA GLU A 48 -3.45 -2.30 17.29
C GLU A 48 -2.54 -1.53 18.25
N HIS A 49 -1.86 -0.49 17.77
CA HIS A 49 -1.08 0.39 18.64
C HIS A 49 -1.94 1.14 19.66
N ILE A 50 -3.08 1.70 19.24
CA ILE A 50 -3.96 2.46 20.13
C ILE A 50 -4.67 1.55 21.16
N PHE A 51 -5.14 0.38 20.73
CA PHE A 51 -5.98 -0.50 21.56
C PHE A 51 -5.18 -1.55 22.34
N ARG A 52 -4.01 -1.97 21.85
CA ARG A 52 -3.18 -3.01 22.48
C ARG A 52 -1.80 -2.53 22.91
N SER A 53 -1.44 -1.27 22.65
CA SER A 53 -0.08 -0.74 22.89
C SER A 53 1.02 -1.52 22.18
N GLU A 54 0.67 -2.30 21.15
CA GLU A 54 1.62 -3.06 20.36
C GLU A 54 2.21 -2.18 19.25
N LEU A 55 3.54 -2.08 19.23
CA LEU A 55 4.26 -1.34 18.22
C LEU A 55 4.63 -2.28 17.06
N THR A 56 4.01 -2.06 15.90
CA THR A 56 4.44 -2.74 14.66
C THR A 56 5.52 -1.90 13.99
N THR A 57 6.69 -2.49 13.77
CA THR A 57 7.77 -1.82 13.03
C THR A 57 7.39 -1.68 11.54
N ALA A 58 7.93 -0.65 10.88
CA ALA A 58 7.69 -0.45 9.45
C ALA A 58 8.13 -1.66 8.61
N SER A 59 9.24 -2.31 8.98
CA SER A 59 9.72 -3.53 8.31
C SER A 59 8.71 -4.67 8.43
N ARG A 60 8.14 -4.88 9.63
CA ARG A 60 7.13 -5.90 9.85
C ARG A 60 5.84 -5.61 9.09
N LEU A 61 5.42 -4.35 9.05
CA LEU A 61 4.24 -3.94 8.28
C LEU A 61 4.41 -4.22 6.79
N VAL A 62 5.60 -3.95 6.23
CA VAL A 62 5.93 -4.26 4.83
C VAL A 62 5.91 -5.76 4.56
N GLU A 63 6.42 -6.60 5.47
CA GLU A 63 6.32 -8.07 5.34
C GLU A 63 4.86 -8.54 5.32
N VAL A 64 4.02 -8.02 6.22
CA VAL A 64 2.59 -8.34 6.28
C VAL A 64 1.90 -7.96 4.98
N ILE A 65 2.15 -6.76 4.45
CA ILE A 65 1.60 -6.32 3.16
C ILE A 65 2.03 -7.24 2.02
N LYS A 66 3.32 -7.62 1.96
CA LYS A 66 3.85 -8.52 0.92
C LYS A 66 3.21 -9.91 0.99
N ASN A 67 3.07 -10.46 2.20
CA ASN A 67 2.46 -11.78 2.38
C ASN A 67 0.97 -11.77 2.02
N GLU A 68 0.25 -10.73 2.40
CA GLU A 68 -1.17 -10.55 2.05
C GLU A 68 -1.34 -10.39 0.53
N ALA A 69 -0.49 -9.60 -0.13
CA ALA A 69 -0.50 -9.43 -1.58
C ALA A 69 -0.26 -10.76 -2.31
N LYS A 70 0.69 -11.58 -1.84
CA LYS A 70 0.93 -12.93 -2.37
C LYS A 70 -0.29 -13.83 -2.19
N LEU A 71 -0.91 -13.80 -1.01
CA LEU A 71 -2.12 -14.57 -0.74
C LEU A 71 -3.25 -14.19 -1.70
N TRP A 72 -3.42 -12.91 -2.00
CA TRP A 72 -4.43 -12.44 -2.96
C TRP A 72 -4.14 -12.92 -4.38
N ILE A 73 -2.87 -12.93 -4.81
CA ILE A 73 -2.47 -13.51 -6.09
C ILE A 73 -2.81 -14.99 -6.15
N THR A 74 -2.45 -15.77 -5.12
CA THR A 74 -2.77 -17.21 -5.03
C THR A 74 -4.28 -17.47 -5.00
N ALA A 75 -5.05 -16.59 -4.39
CA ALA A 75 -6.52 -16.64 -4.39
C ALA A 75 -7.17 -16.23 -5.72
N GLY A 76 -6.37 -15.86 -6.74
CA GLY A 76 -6.85 -15.54 -8.08
C GLY A 76 -7.17 -14.07 -8.33
N VAL A 77 -6.70 -13.14 -7.48
CA VAL A 77 -6.82 -11.69 -7.73
C VAL A 77 -5.88 -11.29 -8.86
N ARG A 78 -6.42 -11.32 -10.09
CA ARG A 78 -5.67 -11.08 -11.34
C ARG A 78 -5.09 -9.68 -11.48
N PHE A 79 -5.65 -8.70 -10.75
CA PHE A 79 -5.25 -7.30 -10.88
C PHE A 79 -3.88 -7.03 -10.25
N ILE A 80 -3.57 -7.62 -9.09
CA ILE A 80 -2.24 -7.48 -8.48
C ILE A 80 -1.21 -8.30 -9.28
N GLY A 81 -1.59 -9.48 -9.78
CA GLY A 81 -0.73 -10.25 -10.69
C GLY A 81 -0.36 -9.49 -11.97
N SER A 82 -1.26 -8.63 -12.49
CA SER A 82 -0.98 -7.81 -13.68
C SER A 82 0.14 -6.75 -13.50
N LEU A 83 0.60 -6.53 -12.27
CA LEU A 83 1.75 -5.67 -11.97
C LEU A 83 3.09 -6.38 -12.20
N ILE A 84 3.10 -7.70 -12.34
CA ILE A 84 4.28 -8.53 -12.59
C ILE A 84 4.18 -9.02 -14.05
N PRO A 85 4.96 -8.45 -14.98
CA PRO A 85 5.01 -8.96 -16.34
C PRO A 85 5.77 -10.30 -16.35
N GLY A 86 5.10 -11.41 -16.68
CA GLY A 86 5.77 -12.68 -17.00
C GLY A 86 5.46 -13.91 -16.12
N GLU A 87 4.34 -13.94 -15.39
CA GLU A 87 3.76 -15.18 -14.84
C GLU A 87 2.52 -15.61 -15.64
#